data_AF-A0A839H3T8-F1
#
_entry.id   AF-A0A839H3T8-F1
#
_cell.length_a   1.000
_cell.length_b   1.000
_cell.length_c   1.000
_cell.angle_alpha   90.00
_cell.angle_beta   90.00
_cell.angle_gamma   90.00
#
_symmetry.space_group_name_H-M   'P 1'
#
loop_
_entity.id
_entity.type
_entity.pdbx_description
1 polymer ?
#
loop_
_entity_poly.entity_id
_entity_poly.type
_entity_poly.pdbx_seq_one_letter_code
_entity_poly.pdbx_strand_id
1 'polypeptide(L)'
;MSKIKESDIRDYLVKNLDLIEPNLKLLKKEEYLRPDSLGTRGFIDILAVDSNKKYVVLELKKEKSASRQAIQELYKYFAALRRKLGLGQNEIRGMIVSTTWKELLEPFSEFQSDSGYDLQGIKLQYKNDDLSTMEAKKIKPLSRFAINRRFEDEITILEYSKSDSRDSDFRKLKDSADYVALKINNNEKKQGVIFPYFIVILQRNYSIVESLKLLISNNKEYEETLRDFLPDGKNLIEFKKDIISGKIESYLSIDDKENLRGALNSDIYISLIDPQGNQEDMEMPPLEQFIYLIANNEIILNKFKKFGIYRLDRNLDIGELTLKIICQLNNIIIHKVNGDSHNEINMVLDRLNDNFIDYSGWVKTVSEIRKRINQYQLANIDFKIYFFAINDGSFLKMIYNNKFPMFWVDIFIENYVDHYDGFINHDTNFDINYDEFIKRYLFSPTDEIFSILSQEKNPEIFKYLGFNFTSEYCKYELKDYSETLNNPRLMNYIEFLQNNGYKKLRKFVKKYINERVFEV
;
A
#
# COMPACT_ATOMS: atom_id res chain seq x y z
N MET A 1 8.03 -8.54 -48.78
CA MET A 1 7.09 -8.84 -47.67
C MET A 1 7.17 -10.32 -47.38
N SER A 2 7.26 -10.71 -46.11
CA SER A 2 7.30 -12.12 -45.69
C SER A 2 6.03 -12.86 -46.12
N LYS A 3 6.16 -14.01 -46.79
CA LYS A 3 5.02 -14.81 -47.29
C LYS A 3 4.29 -15.61 -46.20
N ILE A 4 4.95 -15.85 -45.07
CA ILE A 4 4.42 -16.59 -43.92
C ILE A 4 3.26 -15.81 -43.29
N LYS A 5 2.13 -16.44 -42.99
CA LYS A 5 1.02 -15.85 -42.25
C LYS A 5 1.15 -16.10 -40.74
N GLU A 6 0.40 -15.34 -39.95
CA GLU A 6 0.31 -15.57 -38.50
C GLU A 6 -0.22 -16.99 -38.18
N SER A 7 -1.16 -17.49 -38.97
CA SER A 7 -1.65 -18.88 -38.90
C SER A 7 -0.53 -19.91 -39.10
N ASP A 8 0.40 -19.66 -40.02
CA ASP A 8 1.49 -20.60 -40.32
C ASP A 8 2.48 -20.65 -39.16
N ILE A 9 2.75 -19.50 -38.52
CA ILE A 9 3.56 -19.42 -37.31
C ILE A 9 2.87 -20.16 -36.16
N ARG A 10 1.56 -19.98 -35.98
CA ARG A 10 0.78 -20.67 -34.95
C ARG A 10 0.84 -22.19 -35.13
N ASP A 11 0.57 -22.66 -36.35
CA ASP A 11 0.58 -24.09 -36.68
C ASP A 11 1.95 -24.73 -36.48
N TYR A 12 3.02 -23.97 -36.73
CA TYR A 12 4.38 -24.40 -36.44
C TYR A 12 4.65 -24.46 -34.94
N LEU A 13 4.29 -23.43 -34.17
CA LEU A 13 4.50 -23.37 -32.72
C LEU A 13 3.73 -24.46 -31.97
N VAL A 14 2.49 -24.77 -32.38
CA VAL A 14 1.68 -25.82 -31.76
C VAL A 14 2.38 -27.19 -31.80
N LYS A 15 3.19 -27.44 -32.82
CA LYS A 15 3.99 -28.68 -32.97
C LYS A 15 5.35 -28.61 -32.26
N ASN A 16 5.78 -27.42 -31.87
CA ASN A 16 7.13 -27.15 -31.36
C ASN A 16 7.09 -26.24 -30.13
N LEU A 17 6.17 -26.49 -29.19
CA LEU A 17 5.99 -25.64 -28.00
C LEU A 17 7.24 -25.58 -27.11
N ASP A 18 8.09 -26.59 -27.16
CA ASP A 18 9.38 -26.61 -26.46
C ASP A 18 10.34 -25.49 -26.91
N LEU A 19 10.13 -24.89 -28.10
CA LEU A 19 10.85 -23.68 -28.51
C LEU A 19 10.53 -22.49 -27.60
N ILE A 20 9.31 -22.43 -27.06
CA ILE A 20 8.85 -21.34 -26.18
C ILE A 20 9.30 -21.61 -24.75
N GLU A 21 8.91 -22.76 -24.20
CA GLU A 21 9.27 -23.21 -22.87
C GLU A 21 9.14 -24.74 -22.80
N PRO A 22 10.14 -25.47 -22.24
CA PRO A 22 10.10 -26.93 -22.17
C PRO A 22 8.90 -27.45 -21.40
N ASN A 23 8.32 -28.56 -21.86
CA ASN A 23 7.19 -29.26 -21.23
C ASN A 23 5.84 -28.53 -21.29
N LEU A 24 5.70 -27.50 -22.11
CA LEU A 24 4.40 -26.93 -22.45
C LEU A 24 3.56 -27.96 -23.22
N LYS A 25 2.42 -28.34 -22.65
CA LYS A 25 1.49 -29.28 -23.28
C LYS A 25 0.33 -28.53 -23.91
N LEU A 26 0.15 -28.69 -25.21
CA LEU A 26 -1.01 -28.14 -25.92
C LEU A 26 -2.30 -28.71 -25.32
N LEU A 27 -3.22 -27.82 -24.94
CA LEU A 27 -4.61 -28.19 -24.69
C LEU A 27 -5.43 -28.00 -25.96
N LYS A 28 -5.39 -26.79 -26.52
CA LYS A 28 -6.18 -26.42 -27.69
C LYS A 28 -5.49 -25.34 -28.53
N LYS A 29 -5.72 -25.41 -29.84
CA LYS A 29 -5.39 -24.37 -30.82
C LYS A 29 -6.68 -23.64 -31.18
N GLU A 30 -6.63 -22.31 -31.26
CA GLU A 30 -7.80 -21.47 -31.60
C GLU A 30 -9.02 -21.81 -30.72
N GLU A 31 -8.84 -21.84 -29.40
CA GLU A 31 -9.95 -22.12 -28.49
C GLU A 31 -10.96 -20.98 -28.55
N TYR A 32 -12.16 -21.30 -29.06
CA TYR A 32 -13.24 -20.35 -29.14
C TYR A 32 -13.83 -20.07 -27.76
N LEU A 33 -13.77 -18.80 -27.36
CA LEU A 33 -14.49 -18.31 -26.21
C LEU A 33 -15.93 -18.00 -26.65
N ARG A 34 -16.84 -18.93 -26.32
CA ARG A 34 -18.26 -18.74 -26.59
C ARG A 34 -18.76 -17.48 -25.88
N PRO A 35 -19.60 -16.67 -26.55
CA PRO A 35 -20.21 -15.51 -25.93
C PRO A 35 -21.00 -15.95 -24.70
N ASP A 36 -20.66 -15.31 -23.59
CA ASP A 36 -21.44 -15.34 -22.37
C ASP A 36 -22.53 -14.25 -22.41
N SER A 37 -23.27 -14.10 -21.30
CA SER A 37 -24.28 -13.04 -21.15
C SER A 37 -23.72 -11.63 -21.32
N LEU A 38 -22.40 -11.42 -21.14
CA LEU A 38 -21.72 -10.13 -21.35
C LEU A 38 -21.15 -9.96 -22.76
N GLY A 39 -21.34 -10.94 -23.65
CA GLY A 39 -21.01 -10.83 -25.08
C GLY A 39 -19.53 -11.00 -25.43
N THR A 40 -18.70 -11.54 -24.53
CA THR A 40 -17.26 -11.70 -24.78
C THR A 40 -16.99 -12.73 -25.88
N ARG A 41 -16.33 -12.34 -26.97
CA ARG A 41 -15.97 -13.23 -28.08
C ARG A 41 -14.47 -13.15 -28.38
N GLY A 42 -13.89 -14.26 -28.81
CA GLY A 42 -12.49 -14.30 -29.24
C GLY A 42 -11.99 -15.73 -29.42
N PHE A 43 -10.78 -15.84 -29.96
CA PHE A 43 -10.08 -17.11 -30.15
C PHE A 43 -8.73 -17.01 -29.47
N ILE A 44 -8.52 -17.82 -28.43
CA ILE A 44 -7.18 -17.96 -27.86
C ILE A 44 -6.32 -18.65 -28.90
N ASP A 45 -5.26 -18.01 -29.38
CA ASP A 45 -4.37 -18.56 -30.42
C ASP A 45 -3.87 -19.95 -30.01
N ILE A 46 -3.26 -20.06 -28.83
CA ILE A 46 -2.82 -21.34 -28.27
C ILE A 46 -3.11 -21.34 -26.76
N LEU A 47 -3.85 -22.36 -26.33
CA LEU A 47 -4.07 -22.67 -24.92
C LEU A 47 -3.28 -23.93 -24.56
N ALA A 48 -2.45 -23.84 -23.53
CA ALA A 48 -1.58 -24.91 -23.08
C ALA A 48 -1.60 -25.05 -21.55
N VAL A 49 -0.89 -26.05 -21.04
CA VAL A 49 -0.63 -26.26 -19.60
C VAL A 49 0.86 -26.49 -19.38
N ASP A 50 1.40 -25.87 -18.34
CA ASP A 50 2.80 -26.02 -17.95
C ASP A 50 3.04 -27.21 -17.01
N SER A 51 4.30 -27.40 -16.59
CA SER A 51 4.70 -28.47 -15.67
C SER A 51 4.06 -28.37 -14.29
N ASN A 52 3.64 -27.17 -13.87
CA ASN A 52 2.97 -26.90 -12.59
C ASN A 52 1.45 -26.96 -12.70
N LYS A 53 0.91 -27.46 -13.82
CA LYS A 53 -0.52 -27.55 -14.12
C LYS A 53 -1.22 -26.18 -14.22
N LYS A 54 -0.49 -25.10 -14.44
CA LYS A 54 -1.08 -23.78 -14.70
C LYS A 54 -1.52 -23.68 -16.15
N TYR A 55 -2.63 -22.99 -16.39
CA TYR A 55 -3.11 -22.69 -17.73
C TYR A 55 -2.23 -21.60 -18.35
N VAL A 56 -1.75 -21.82 -19.56
CA VAL A 56 -0.89 -20.87 -20.28
C VAL A 56 -1.62 -20.41 -21.54
N VAL A 57 -1.90 -19.10 -21.60
CA VAL A 57 -2.49 -18.44 -22.77
C VAL A 57 -1.36 -17.82 -23.58
N LEU A 58 -1.16 -18.28 -24.81
CA LEU A 58 -0.20 -17.66 -25.73
C LEU A 58 -0.98 -16.85 -26.77
N GLU A 59 -0.70 -15.55 -26.83
CA GLU A 59 -1.25 -14.63 -27.83
C GLU A 59 -0.16 -14.32 -28.85
N LEU A 60 -0.42 -14.63 -30.13
CA LEU A 60 0.54 -14.50 -31.22
C LEU A 60 0.30 -13.22 -32.01
N LYS A 61 1.36 -12.46 -32.30
CA LYS A 61 1.30 -11.27 -33.16
C LYS A 61 2.43 -11.23 -34.17
N LYS A 62 2.09 -11.17 -35.45
CA LYS A 62 3.07 -10.99 -36.54
C LYS A 62 3.26 -9.52 -36.91
N GLU A 63 2.18 -8.73 -36.87
CA GLU A 63 2.18 -7.35 -37.38
C GLU A 63 2.21 -6.30 -36.27
N LYS A 64 2.81 -5.15 -36.58
CA LYS A 64 2.94 -4.01 -35.66
C LYS A 64 1.58 -3.41 -35.24
N SER A 65 0.62 -3.37 -36.16
CA SER A 65 -0.75 -2.91 -35.87
C SER A 65 -1.43 -3.84 -34.85
N ALA A 66 -1.26 -5.15 -35.04
CA ALA A 66 -1.87 -6.18 -34.20
C ALA A 66 -1.21 -6.27 -32.81
N SER A 67 0.09 -5.97 -32.69
CA SER A 67 0.80 -6.04 -31.40
C SER A 67 0.20 -5.12 -30.34
N ARG A 68 -0.44 -4.00 -30.73
CA ARG A 68 -1.10 -3.07 -29.80
C ARG A 68 -2.30 -3.67 -29.06
N GLN A 69 -2.93 -4.71 -29.61
CA GLN A 69 -4.13 -5.34 -29.03
C GLN A 69 -3.80 -6.51 -28.11
N ALA A 70 -2.56 -7.03 -28.13
CA ALA A 70 -2.19 -8.27 -27.44
C ALA A 70 -2.52 -8.28 -25.94
N ILE A 71 -2.29 -7.15 -25.26
CA ILE A 71 -2.54 -7.02 -23.82
C ILE A 71 -4.05 -7.08 -23.51
N GLN A 72 -4.86 -6.40 -24.32
CA GLN A 72 -6.33 -6.41 -24.16
C GLN A 72 -6.89 -7.80 -24.42
N GLU A 73 -6.36 -8.50 -25.42
CA GLU A 73 -6.72 -9.89 -25.72
C GLU A 73 -6.37 -10.83 -24.56
N LEU A 74 -5.16 -10.73 -23.99
CA LEU A 74 -4.80 -11.51 -22.80
C LEU A 74 -5.74 -11.27 -21.62
N TYR A 75 -6.05 -10.02 -21.27
CA TYR A 75 -6.99 -9.71 -20.19
C TYR A 75 -8.36 -10.34 -20.42
N LYS A 76 -8.87 -10.24 -21.66
CA LYS A 76 -10.14 -10.83 -22.07
C LYS A 76 -10.12 -12.35 -21.85
N TYR A 77 -9.02 -13.00 -22.22
CA TYR A 77 -8.86 -14.44 -22.11
C TYR A 77 -8.70 -14.92 -20.67
N PHE A 78 -7.95 -14.19 -19.84
CA PHE A 78 -7.84 -14.48 -18.42
C PHE A 78 -9.20 -14.40 -17.73
N ALA A 79 -9.94 -13.31 -17.94
CA ALA A 79 -11.27 -13.14 -17.35
C ALA A 79 -12.22 -14.27 -17.78
N ALA A 80 -12.23 -14.63 -19.07
CA ALA A 80 -13.06 -15.70 -19.59
C ALA A 80 -12.69 -17.08 -19.02
N LEU A 81 -11.41 -17.41 -18.92
CA LEU A 81 -10.93 -18.68 -18.35
C LEU A 81 -11.22 -18.78 -16.86
N ARG A 82 -10.94 -17.72 -16.09
CA ARG A 82 -11.22 -17.67 -14.65
C ARG A 82 -12.69 -17.93 -14.36
N ARG A 83 -13.58 -17.27 -15.12
CA ARG A 83 -15.01 -17.47 -14.96
C ARG A 83 -15.47 -18.87 -15.39
N LYS A 84 -14.97 -19.38 -16.52
CA LYS A 84 -15.39 -20.68 -17.07
C LYS A 84 -14.90 -21.87 -16.23
N LEU A 85 -13.72 -21.74 -15.63
CA LEU A 85 -13.02 -22.85 -14.97
C LEU A 85 -12.85 -22.65 -13.45
N GLY A 86 -13.28 -21.52 -12.89
CA GLY A 86 -13.15 -21.22 -11.46
C GLY A 86 -11.72 -20.93 -11.01
N LEU A 87 -10.84 -20.49 -11.91
CA LEU A 87 -9.41 -20.35 -11.64
C LEU A 87 -9.06 -19.09 -10.84
N GLY A 88 -8.14 -19.25 -9.90
CA GLY A 88 -7.40 -18.18 -9.26
C GLY A 88 -6.41 -17.51 -10.22
N GLN A 89 -5.95 -16.30 -9.87
CA GLN A 89 -5.01 -15.54 -10.67
C GLN A 89 -3.66 -16.27 -10.86
N ASN A 90 -3.18 -16.93 -9.79
CA ASN A 90 -1.89 -17.65 -9.78
C ASN A 90 -1.89 -18.95 -10.60
N GLU A 91 -3.06 -19.40 -11.05
CA GLU A 91 -3.27 -20.63 -11.84
C GLU A 91 -3.26 -20.36 -13.35
N ILE A 92 -3.11 -19.09 -13.75
CA ILE A 92 -3.07 -18.66 -15.15
C ILE A 92 -1.79 -17.87 -15.43
N ARG A 93 -1.16 -18.18 -16.55
CA ARG A 93 0.01 -17.49 -17.10
C ARG A 93 -0.33 -16.96 -18.48
N GLY A 94 0.28 -15.84 -18.85
CA GLY A 94 0.18 -15.29 -20.20
C GLY A 94 1.53 -15.20 -20.89
N MET A 95 1.54 -15.45 -22.19
CA MET A 95 2.70 -15.22 -23.03
C MET A 95 2.29 -14.39 -24.24
N ILE A 96 2.94 -13.24 -24.44
CA ILE A 96 2.84 -12.53 -25.71
C ILE A 96 3.98 -13.00 -26.60
N VAL A 97 3.64 -13.63 -27.71
CA VAL A 97 4.59 -14.16 -28.69
C VAL A 97 4.54 -13.28 -29.93
N SER A 98 5.65 -12.63 -30.28
CA SER A 98 5.64 -11.69 -31.41
C SER A 98 6.92 -11.68 -32.22
N THR A 99 6.83 -11.48 -33.53
CA THR A 99 8.00 -11.24 -34.39
C THR A 99 8.56 -9.82 -34.22
N THR A 100 7.75 -8.89 -33.73
CA THR A 100 8.11 -7.47 -33.50
C THR A 100 7.68 -6.98 -32.14
N TRP A 101 8.57 -6.24 -31.48
CA TRP A 101 8.34 -5.68 -30.15
C TRP A 101 8.30 -4.14 -30.13
N LYS A 102 8.35 -3.53 -31.32
CA LYS A 102 8.23 -2.09 -31.49
C LYS A 102 6.83 -1.65 -31.07
N GLU A 103 6.73 -0.70 -30.15
CA GLU A 103 5.48 -0.23 -29.49
C GLU A 103 4.79 -1.24 -28.56
N LEU A 104 5.30 -2.47 -28.43
CA LEU A 104 4.78 -3.46 -27.49
C LEU A 104 5.60 -3.52 -26.20
N LEU A 105 6.90 -3.25 -26.27
CA LEU A 105 7.80 -3.41 -25.12
C LEU A 105 7.40 -2.53 -23.90
N GLU A 106 7.11 -1.26 -24.13
CA GLU A 106 6.68 -0.34 -23.06
C GLU A 106 5.38 -0.78 -22.38
N PRO A 107 4.25 -0.95 -23.11
CA PRO A 107 3.00 -1.35 -22.46
C PRO A 107 3.06 -2.77 -21.89
N PHE A 108 3.84 -3.67 -22.48
CA PHE A 108 4.09 -4.99 -21.89
C PHE A 108 4.83 -4.88 -20.55
N SER A 109 5.82 -4.00 -20.45
CA SER A 109 6.62 -3.83 -19.23
C SER A 109 5.76 -3.28 -18.08
N GLU A 110 4.91 -2.30 -18.37
CA GLU A 110 3.90 -1.77 -17.43
C GLU A 110 2.89 -2.86 -17.03
N PHE A 111 2.36 -3.60 -18.01
CA PHE A 111 1.37 -4.63 -17.74
C PHE A 111 1.93 -5.77 -16.88
N GLN A 112 3.19 -6.14 -17.09
CA GLN A 112 3.85 -7.15 -16.28
C GLN A 112 4.10 -6.69 -14.84
N SER A 113 4.38 -5.40 -14.60
CA SER A 113 4.60 -4.92 -13.23
C SER A 113 3.30 -4.86 -12.42
N ASP A 114 2.18 -4.54 -13.05
CA ASP A 114 0.98 -4.12 -12.31
C ASP A 114 -0.14 -5.17 -12.29
N SER A 115 -0.15 -6.10 -13.23
CA SER A 115 -1.33 -6.96 -13.45
C SER A 115 -1.53 -8.08 -12.43
N GLY A 116 -0.48 -8.45 -11.67
CA GLY A 116 -0.50 -9.61 -10.77
C GLY A 116 -0.54 -10.98 -11.47
N TYR A 117 -0.51 -11.04 -12.81
CA TYR A 117 -0.40 -12.28 -13.57
C TYR A 117 1.07 -12.62 -13.87
N ASP A 118 1.39 -13.91 -13.95
CA ASP A 118 2.69 -14.36 -14.47
C ASP A 118 2.70 -14.20 -16.01
N LEU A 119 3.42 -13.17 -16.47
CA LEU A 119 3.48 -12.76 -17.86
C LEU A 119 4.89 -12.91 -18.43
N GLN A 120 4.98 -13.42 -19.65
CA GLN A 120 6.24 -13.51 -20.39
C GLN A 120 6.14 -12.94 -21.80
N GLY A 121 7.20 -12.28 -22.24
CA GLY A 121 7.35 -11.82 -23.61
C GLY A 121 8.28 -12.73 -24.38
N ILE A 122 7.88 -13.15 -25.58
CA ILE A 122 8.70 -13.96 -26.48
C ILE A 122 8.84 -13.25 -27.83
N LYS A 123 10.08 -13.09 -28.28
CA LYS A 123 10.41 -12.61 -29.63
C LYS A 123 10.76 -13.77 -30.53
N LEU A 124 10.00 -13.91 -31.62
CA LEU A 124 10.28 -14.88 -32.67
C LEU A 124 11.20 -14.28 -33.74
N GLN A 125 12.16 -15.07 -34.19
CA GLN A 125 13.02 -14.75 -35.33
C GLN A 125 13.18 -15.99 -36.20
N TYR A 126 13.06 -15.83 -37.52
CA TYR A 126 13.28 -16.89 -38.50
C TYR A 126 13.90 -16.28 -39.76
N LYS A 127 14.68 -17.07 -40.50
CA LYS A 127 15.45 -16.60 -41.66
C LYS A 127 14.75 -17.00 -42.96
N ASN A 128 14.85 -16.15 -43.98
CA ASN A 128 14.45 -16.46 -45.36
C ASN A 128 13.03 -17.04 -45.52
N ASP A 129 12.09 -16.62 -44.67
CA ASP A 129 10.73 -17.18 -44.61
C ASP A 129 10.69 -18.72 -44.40
N ASP A 130 11.64 -19.26 -43.65
CA ASP A 130 11.72 -20.67 -43.26
C ASP A 130 11.49 -20.83 -41.75
N LEU A 131 10.30 -21.34 -41.38
CA LEU A 131 9.89 -21.57 -39.99
C LEU A 131 10.76 -22.62 -39.29
N SER A 132 11.43 -23.52 -40.02
CA SER A 132 12.33 -24.52 -39.42
C SER A 132 13.54 -23.87 -38.72
N THR A 133 13.87 -22.64 -39.11
CA THR A 133 14.95 -21.82 -38.52
C THR A 133 14.47 -20.94 -37.37
N MET A 134 13.25 -21.15 -36.88
CA MET A 134 12.65 -20.32 -35.84
C MET A 134 13.41 -20.42 -34.51
N GLU A 135 13.81 -19.25 -34.02
CA GLU A 135 14.34 -19.04 -32.68
C GLU A 135 13.35 -18.21 -31.87
N ALA A 136 13.15 -18.59 -30.61
CA ALA A 136 12.37 -17.84 -29.64
C ALA A 136 13.30 -17.27 -28.57
N LYS A 137 13.20 -15.96 -28.32
CA LYS A 137 14.01 -15.25 -27.32
C LYS A 137 13.10 -14.57 -26.31
N LYS A 138 13.33 -14.84 -25.02
CA LYS A 138 12.61 -14.15 -23.95
C LYS A 138 12.93 -12.65 -23.98
N ILE A 139 11.89 -11.83 -23.86
CA ILE A 139 12.01 -10.38 -23.74
C ILE A 139 12.18 -10.03 -22.27
N LYS A 140 13.17 -9.17 -22.01
CA LYS A 140 13.36 -8.57 -20.70
C LYS A 140 12.51 -7.29 -20.62
N PRO A 141 11.63 -7.16 -19.60
CA PRO A 141 10.87 -5.94 -19.37
C PRO A 141 11.78 -4.75 -19.07
N LEU A 142 11.25 -3.55 -19.32
CA LEU A 142 11.86 -2.30 -18.92
C LEU A 142 11.71 -2.10 -17.42
N SER A 143 12.79 -1.73 -16.74
CA SER A 143 12.87 -1.66 -15.27
C SER A 143 12.30 -0.37 -14.66
N ARG A 144 11.71 0.53 -15.46
CA ARG A 144 11.47 1.94 -15.06
C ARG A 144 10.00 2.32 -14.80
N PHE A 145 9.06 1.40 -14.98
CA PHE A 145 7.64 1.74 -15.06
C PHE A 145 6.88 1.76 -13.74
N ALA A 146 7.44 1.19 -12.68
CA ALA A 146 6.89 1.35 -11.35
C ALA A 146 7.27 2.71 -10.74
N ILE A 147 6.77 3.84 -11.28
CA ILE A 147 6.49 4.99 -10.40
C ILE A 147 5.18 4.68 -9.70
N ASN A 148 5.17 3.59 -8.95
CA ASN A 148 4.11 3.37 -8.00
C ASN A 148 4.34 4.45 -6.94
N ARG A 149 3.44 5.44 -6.83
CA ARG A 149 3.46 6.50 -5.79
C ARG A 149 3.23 5.95 -4.37
N ARG A 150 3.59 4.69 -4.17
CA ARG A 150 3.37 3.92 -2.98
C ARG A 150 4.63 4.02 -2.14
N PHE A 151 4.58 4.98 -1.23
CA PHE A 151 5.31 4.88 0.03
C PHE A 151 4.54 3.84 0.85
N GLU A 152 4.67 2.55 0.50
CA GLU A 152 4.06 1.47 1.27
C GLU A 152 4.95 1.23 2.49
N ASP A 153 4.70 2.01 3.54
CA ASP A 153 4.99 1.71 4.95
C ASP A 153 6.39 2.02 5.55
N GLU A 154 7.39 2.43 4.76
CA GLU A 154 8.72 2.73 5.31
C GLU A 154 8.97 4.23 5.55
N ILE A 155 8.84 4.64 6.81
CA ILE A 155 9.20 5.97 7.31
C ILE A 155 10.46 5.85 8.19
N THR A 156 11.45 6.68 7.89
CA THR A 156 12.58 6.93 8.81
C THR A 156 12.44 8.33 9.40
N ILE A 157 12.53 8.44 10.72
CA ILE A 157 12.49 9.72 11.44
C ILE A 157 13.84 9.95 12.11
N LEU A 158 14.35 11.16 11.95
CA LEU A 158 15.59 11.61 12.55
C LEU A 158 15.30 12.85 13.37
N GLU A 159 15.56 12.75 14.66
CA GLU A 159 15.40 13.80 15.64
C GLU A 159 16.72 14.52 15.86
N TYR A 160 16.66 15.84 15.99
CA TYR A 160 17.81 16.70 16.22
C TYR A 160 17.53 17.70 17.32
N SER A 161 18.51 17.87 18.20
CA SER A 161 18.46 18.84 19.31
C SER A 161 18.69 20.27 18.81
N LYS A 162 19.37 20.43 17.66
CA LYS A 162 19.75 21.71 17.05
C LYS A 162 19.32 21.79 15.59
N SER A 163 18.76 22.94 15.19
CA SER A 163 18.32 23.18 13.81
C SER A 163 19.47 23.13 12.80
N ASP A 164 20.65 23.59 13.20
CA ASP A 164 21.83 23.68 12.34
C ASP A 164 22.39 22.29 12.00
N SER A 165 22.39 21.38 12.96
CA SER A 165 22.78 19.98 12.76
C SER A 165 21.84 19.31 11.75
N ARG A 166 20.53 19.43 11.95
CA ARG A 166 19.51 18.96 10.99
C ARG A 166 19.70 19.58 9.60
N ASP A 167 19.84 20.90 9.52
CA ASP A 167 19.96 21.60 8.25
C ASP A 167 21.25 21.21 7.51
N SER A 168 22.34 20.90 8.23
CA SER A 168 23.57 20.36 7.66
C SER A 168 23.30 19.00 7.02
N ASP A 169 22.69 18.06 7.74
CA ASP A 169 22.46 16.71 7.23
C ASP A 169 21.42 16.66 6.11
N PHE A 170 20.37 17.48 6.20
CA PHE A 170 19.40 17.66 5.12
C PHE A 170 20.05 18.16 3.82
N ARG A 171 21.16 18.92 3.90
CA ARG A 171 21.93 19.33 2.71
C ARG A 171 22.75 18.17 2.13
N LYS A 172 23.28 17.28 2.97
CA LYS A 172 24.14 16.15 2.59
C LYS A 172 23.39 14.96 1.95
N LEU A 173 22.06 14.90 2.10
CA LEU A 173 21.23 13.84 1.51
C LEU A 173 21.57 13.57 0.03
N LYS A 174 21.89 12.30 -0.27
CA LYS A 174 22.38 11.84 -1.58
C LYS A 174 21.28 11.26 -2.46
N ASP A 175 21.51 11.32 -3.77
CA ASP A 175 20.62 10.71 -4.77
C ASP A 175 20.97 9.24 -5.01
N SER A 176 20.92 8.45 -3.95
CA SER A 176 21.34 7.04 -3.93
C SER A 176 20.16 6.05 -3.87
N ALA A 177 18.93 6.55 -3.69
CA ALA A 177 17.71 5.74 -3.60
C ALA A 177 16.47 6.56 -4.02
N ASP A 178 15.32 5.88 -4.10
CA ASP A 178 14.02 6.49 -4.34
C ASP A 178 13.38 6.86 -3.01
N TYR A 179 13.50 8.13 -2.62
CA TYR A 179 12.87 8.64 -1.41
C TYR A 179 12.53 10.12 -1.51
N VAL A 180 11.74 10.56 -0.53
CA VAL A 180 11.43 11.96 -0.31
C VAL A 180 11.81 12.32 1.11
N ALA A 181 12.56 13.40 1.27
CA ALA A 181 12.98 13.88 2.58
C ALA A 181 12.28 15.20 2.90
N LEU A 182 11.74 15.28 4.11
CA LEU A 182 10.96 16.39 4.64
C LEU A 182 11.70 17.00 5.82
N LYS A 183 11.73 18.34 5.85
CA LYS A 183 12.33 19.12 6.92
C LYS A 183 11.23 19.71 7.80
N ILE A 184 11.18 19.27 9.05
CA ILE A 184 10.14 19.65 10.01
C ILE A 184 10.74 20.43 11.18
N ASN A 185 10.12 21.56 11.55
CA ASN A 185 10.31 22.22 12.84
C ASN A 185 9.11 21.96 13.75
N ASN A 186 9.40 21.73 15.03
CA ASN A 186 8.45 21.96 16.10
C ASN A 186 8.58 23.41 16.63
N ASN A 187 7.47 24.02 17.03
CA ASN A 187 7.44 25.37 17.59
C ASN A 187 8.03 25.33 19.02
N GLU A 188 9.27 25.81 19.18
CA GLU A 188 10.14 25.73 20.37
C GLU A 188 9.55 26.24 21.69
N LYS A 189 8.37 26.85 21.67
CA LYS A 189 7.81 27.61 22.81
C LYS A 189 7.18 26.77 23.92
N LYS A 190 7.04 25.45 23.77
CA LYS A 190 6.62 24.57 24.88
C LYS A 190 7.84 23.97 25.58
N GLN A 191 8.03 24.33 26.86
CA GLN A 191 9.07 23.76 27.72
C GLN A 191 8.97 22.23 27.76
N GLY A 192 10.05 21.52 27.41
CA GLY A 192 10.19 20.07 27.63
C GLY A 192 10.51 19.20 26.41
N VAL A 193 10.63 19.74 25.19
CA VAL A 193 11.00 18.96 23.99
C VAL A 193 12.52 18.98 23.80
N ILE A 194 13.18 17.84 23.96
CA ILE A 194 14.64 17.69 23.87
C ILE A 194 15.14 17.75 22.41
N PHE A 195 14.33 17.24 21.47
CA PHE A 195 14.65 17.20 20.03
C PHE A 195 13.53 17.85 19.19
N PRO A 196 13.54 19.18 18.98
CA PRO A 196 12.45 19.88 18.29
C PRO A 196 12.59 19.94 16.76
N TYR A 197 13.65 19.37 16.18
CA TYR A 197 13.93 19.48 14.75
C TYR A 197 14.02 18.10 14.10
N PHE A 198 13.37 17.90 12.96
CA PHE A 198 13.27 16.56 12.36
C PHE A 198 13.57 16.53 10.88
N ILE A 199 14.15 15.41 10.43
CA ILE A 199 14.08 14.96 9.04
C ILE A 199 13.20 13.73 8.99
N VAL A 200 12.18 13.75 8.13
CA VAL A 200 11.36 12.57 7.84
C VAL A 200 11.67 12.09 6.43
N ILE A 201 12.02 10.83 6.31
CA ILE A 201 12.34 10.18 5.04
C ILE A 201 11.20 9.21 4.74
N LEU A 202 10.50 9.47 3.64
CA LEU A 202 9.51 8.55 3.07
C LEU A 202 10.20 7.79 1.94
N GLN A 203 10.48 6.52 2.18
CA GLN A 203 11.19 5.67 1.24
C GLN A 203 10.21 4.84 0.42
N ARG A 204 10.58 4.53 -0.82
CA ARG A 204 9.86 3.52 -1.58
C ARG A 204 10.06 2.17 -0.89
N ASN A 205 8.99 1.40 -0.76
CA ASN A 205 9.11 0.02 -0.32
C ASN A 205 9.80 -0.80 -1.42
N TYR A 206 11.02 -1.23 -1.13
CA TYR A 206 11.78 -2.11 -1.99
C TYR A 206 11.49 -3.56 -1.60
N SER A 207 11.33 -4.44 -2.59
CA SER A 207 11.44 -5.88 -2.30
C SER A 207 12.83 -6.18 -1.72
N ILE A 208 12.93 -7.25 -0.93
CA ILE A 208 14.21 -7.68 -0.35
C ILE A 208 15.34 -7.75 -1.39
N VAL A 209 15.03 -8.23 -2.59
CA VAL A 209 15.97 -8.31 -3.72
C VAL A 209 16.39 -6.92 -4.20
N GLU A 210 15.46 -5.98 -4.30
CA GLU A 210 15.75 -4.61 -4.72
C GLU A 210 16.59 -3.87 -3.67
N SER A 211 16.26 -3.99 -2.39
CA SER A 211 17.04 -3.41 -1.28
C SER A 211 18.49 -3.89 -1.30
N LEU A 212 18.69 -5.21 -1.47
CA LEU A 212 20.02 -5.81 -1.55
C LEU A 212 20.79 -5.36 -2.80
N LYS A 213 20.11 -5.25 -3.96
CA LYS A 213 20.72 -4.71 -5.18
C LYS A 213 21.15 -3.25 -5.01
N LEU A 214 20.34 -2.45 -4.35
CA LEU A 214 20.62 -1.05 -4.04
C LEU A 214 21.88 -0.93 -3.19
N LEU A 215 21.97 -1.70 -2.09
CA LEU A 215 23.16 -1.71 -1.24
C LEU A 215 24.41 -2.17 -1.97
N ILE A 216 24.34 -3.25 -2.77
CA ILE A 216 25.46 -3.73 -3.58
C ILE A 216 25.95 -2.64 -4.55
N SER A 217 25.02 -1.84 -5.11
CA SER A 217 25.37 -0.76 -6.04
C SER A 217 25.97 0.48 -5.36
N ASN A 218 25.71 0.68 -4.06
CA ASN A 218 26.07 1.88 -3.30
C ASN A 218 27.37 1.77 -2.46
N ASN A 219 28.26 0.79 -2.75
CA ASN A 219 29.65 0.67 -2.25
C ASN A 219 29.89 -0.14 -0.94
N LYS A 220 31.17 -0.33 -0.59
CA LYS A 220 31.79 -1.46 0.17
C LYS A 220 31.44 -1.70 1.66
N GLU A 221 30.75 -0.81 2.37
CA GLU A 221 30.61 -0.93 3.84
C GLU A 221 29.59 -1.98 4.30
N TYR A 222 28.72 -2.47 3.41
CA TYR A 222 27.64 -3.40 3.76
C TYR A 222 28.02 -4.89 3.60
N GLU A 223 29.28 -5.19 3.31
CA GLU A 223 29.73 -6.59 3.22
C GLU A 223 29.65 -7.33 4.55
N GLU A 224 29.78 -6.61 5.68
CA GLU A 224 29.62 -7.18 7.02
C GLU A 224 28.16 -7.54 7.29
N THR A 225 27.23 -6.62 7.05
CA THR A 225 25.79 -6.92 7.12
C THR A 225 25.43 -8.14 6.25
N LEU A 226 25.92 -8.20 5.01
CA LEU A 226 25.64 -9.33 4.12
C LEU A 226 26.25 -10.66 4.60
N ARG A 227 27.34 -10.62 5.39
CA ARG A 227 27.97 -11.83 5.94
C ARG A 227 27.13 -12.47 7.03
N ASP A 228 26.44 -11.66 7.83
CA ASP A 228 25.58 -12.15 8.91
C ASP A 228 24.36 -12.91 8.39
N PHE A 229 23.99 -12.67 7.12
CA PHE A 229 22.87 -13.32 6.45
C PHE A 229 23.30 -14.31 5.35
N LEU A 230 24.54 -14.77 5.37
CA LEU A 230 25.00 -15.77 4.40
C LEU A 230 24.28 -17.11 4.63
N PRO A 231 23.62 -17.67 3.59
CA PRO A 231 23.07 -19.02 3.68
C PRO A 231 24.17 -20.05 3.90
N ASP A 232 23.86 -21.12 4.64
CA ASP A 232 24.78 -22.22 4.89
C ASP A 232 25.44 -22.73 3.60
N GLY A 233 26.77 -22.82 3.62
CA GLY A 233 27.57 -23.31 2.50
C GLY A 233 27.75 -22.34 1.34
N LYS A 234 27.25 -21.10 1.41
CA LYS A 234 27.52 -20.06 0.40
C LYS A 234 28.55 -19.05 0.87
N ASN A 235 29.41 -18.64 -0.07
CA ASN A 235 30.29 -17.49 0.15
C ASN A 235 29.65 -16.19 -0.36
N LEU A 236 30.22 -15.05 0.06
CA LEU A 236 29.72 -13.71 -0.29
C LEU A 236 29.67 -13.45 -1.81
N ILE A 237 30.58 -14.02 -2.59
CA ILE A 237 30.61 -13.83 -4.05
C ILE A 237 29.43 -14.55 -4.70
N GLU A 238 29.15 -15.79 -4.27
CA GLU A 238 28.01 -16.57 -4.72
C GLU A 238 26.69 -15.93 -4.29
N PHE A 239 26.61 -15.47 -3.05
CA PHE A 239 25.42 -14.79 -2.54
C PHE A 239 25.12 -13.50 -3.32
N LYS A 240 26.13 -12.66 -3.60
CA LYS A 240 25.98 -11.48 -4.46
C LYS A 240 25.49 -11.83 -5.87
N LYS A 241 25.99 -12.90 -6.48
CA LYS A 241 25.51 -13.37 -7.79
C LYS A 241 24.04 -13.81 -7.74
N ASP A 242 23.64 -14.48 -6.67
CA ASP A 242 22.25 -14.89 -6.47
C ASP A 242 21.32 -13.69 -6.25
N ILE A 243 21.77 -12.67 -5.51
CA ILE A 243 21.04 -11.41 -5.34
C ILE A 243 20.82 -10.73 -6.69
N ILE A 244 21.89 -10.56 -7.48
CA ILE A 244 21.82 -9.90 -8.80
C ILE A 244 20.88 -10.67 -9.73
N SER A 245 20.92 -12.00 -9.70
CA SER A 245 20.07 -12.87 -10.52
C SER A 245 18.64 -13.06 -9.98
N GLY A 246 18.34 -12.61 -8.75
CA GLY A 246 17.04 -12.77 -8.09
C GLY A 246 16.79 -14.17 -7.51
N LYS A 247 17.78 -15.06 -7.52
CA LYS A 247 17.63 -16.45 -7.03
C LYS A 247 17.34 -16.53 -5.53
N ILE A 248 17.70 -15.51 -4.76
CA ILE A 248 17.53 -15.48 -3.31
C ILE A 248 16.08 -15.70 -2.86
N GLU A 249 15.09 -15.29 -3.65
CA GLU A 249 13.69 -15.44 -3.29
C GLU A 249 13.26 -16.89 -3.12
N SER A 250 13.94 -17.80 -3.83
CA SER A 250 13.63 -19.23 -3.88
C SER A 250 14.10 -20.01 -2.65
N TYR A 251 14.97 -19.43 -1.82
CA TYR A 251 15.61 -20.15 -0.71
C TYR A 251 15.70 -19.37 0.61
N LEU A 252 15.48 -18.06 0.63
CA LEU A 252 15.35 -17.32 1.89
C LEU A 252 14.02 -17.63 2.55
N SER A 253 14.06 -18.01 3.83
CA SER A 253 12.84 -18.20 4.64
C SER A 253 12.10 -16.88 4.85
N ILE A 254 10.86 -16.95 5.36
CA ILE A 254 10.10 -15.74 5.70
C ILE A 254 10.81 -14.96 6.81
N ASP A 255 11.30 -15.65 7.84
CA ASP A 255 11.97 -15.02 8.97
C ASP A 255 13.30 -14.38 8.57
N ASP A 256 14.07 -15.02 7.69
CA ASP A 256 15.31 -14.43 7.16
C ASP A 256 15.02 -13.15 6.38
N LYS A 257 13.93 -13.13 5.60
CA LYS A 257 13.52 -11.95 4.83
C LYS A 257 13.14 -10.79 5.75
N GLU A 258 12.41 -11.06 6.83
CA GLU A 258 12.02 -10.04 7.80
C GLU A 258 13.23 -9.50 8.58
N ASN A 259 14.12 -10.38 9.04
CA ASN A 259 15.36 -9.97 9.73
C ASN A 259 16.28 -9.15 8.82
N LEU A 260 16.47 -9.60 7.58
CA LEU A 260 17.20 -8.85 6.57
C LEU A 260 16.56 -7.48 6.36
N ARG A 261 15.23 -7.40 6.22
CA ARG A 261 14.54 -6.13 5.98
C ARG A 261 14.84 -5.11 7.09
N GLY A 262 14.79 -5.54 8.35
CA GLY A 262 15.14 -4.69 9.49
C GLY A 262 16.57 -4.12 9.39
N ALA A 263 17.56 -4.97 9.12
CA ALA A 263 18.96 -4.56 8.98
C ALA A 263 19.22 -3.68 7.75
N LEU A 264 18.54 -3.96 6.63
CA LEU A 264 18.68 -3.19 5.41
C LEU A 264 18.11 -1.79 5.56
N ASN A 265 17.05 -1.60 6.33
CA ASN A 265 16.45 -0.28 6.55
C ASN A 265 17.39 0.68 7.30
N SER A 266 18.12 0.18 8.31
CA SER A 266 19.16 0.98 8.97
C SER A 266 20.33 1.31 8.05
N ASP A 267 20.75 0.36 7.23
CA ASP A 267 21.89 0.52 6.33
C ASP A 267 21.58 1.43 5.14
N ILE A 268 20.37 1.33 4.58
CA ILE A 268 19.89 2.25 3.55
C ILE A 268 19.90 3.67 4.12
N TYR A 269 19.40 3.88 5.34
CA TYR A 269 19.49 5.18 6.03
C TYR A 269 20.92 5.71 6.11
N ILE A 270 21.88 4.90 6.59
CA ILE A 270 23.30 5.28 6.66
C ILE A 270 23.83 5.67 5.28
N SER A 271 23.40 4.95 4.24
CA SER A 271 23.79 5.27 2.85
C SER A 271 23.25 6.62 2.35
N LEU A 272 22.10 7.08 2.87
CA LEU A 272 21.49 8.36 2.50
C LEU A 272 22.18 9.55 3.16
N ILE A 273 22.63 9.36 4.40
CA ILE A 273 23.21 10.38 5.27
C ILE A 273 24.66 10.01 5.50
N ASP A 274 25.52 10.50 4.61
CA ASP A 274 26.97 10.35 4.68
C ASP A 274 27.47 10.52 6.13
N PRO A 275 27.92 9.45 6.82
CA PRO A 275 28.04 9.42 8.27
C PRO A 275 29.15 10.32 8.84
N GLN A 276 29.75 11.21 8.05
CA GLN A 276 30.67 12.26 8.52
C GLN A 276 29.97 13.38 9.35
N GLY A 277 28.73 13.18 9.81
CA GLY A 277 28.00 14.09 10.69
C GLY A 277 28.21 13.76 12.18
N ASN A 278 28.17 14.78 13.05
CA ASN A 278 28.20 14.60 14.51
C ASN A 278 26.93 13.85 14.97
N GLN A 279 27.06 12.55 15.22
CA GLN A 279 25.98 11.70 15.74
C GLN A 279 25.51 12.08 17.16
N GLU A 280 26.24 12.95 17.87
CA GLU A 280 25.96 13.32 19.26
C GLU A 280 24.67 14.15 19.44
N ASP A 281 24.16 14.81 18.39
CA ASP A 281 22.97 15.69 18.45
C ASP A 281 21.73 15.05 17.78
N MET A 282 21.78 13.77 17.42
CA MET A 282 20.79 13.09 16.59
C MET A 282 20.34 11.76 17.18
N GLU A 283 19.03 11.51 17.21
CA GLU A 283 18.44 10.24 17.66
C GLU A 283 17.39 9.73 16.67
N MET A 284 17.12 8.41 16.70
CA MET A 284 15.97 7.79 16.04
C MET A 284 14.91 7.51 17.10
N PRO A 285 13.84 8.31 17.17
CA PRO A 285 12.81 8.11 18.17
C PRO A 285 11.96 6.87 17.82
N PRO A 286 11.34 6.24 18.83
CA PRO A 286 10.17 5.40 18.60
C PRO A 286 9.10 6.21 17.85
N LEU A 287 8.45 5.57 16.88
CA LEU A 287 7.43 6.18 16.02
C LEU A 287 6.36 6.93 16.84
N GLU A 288 6.01 6.38 17.99
CA GLU A 288 5.01 6.88 18.94
C GLU A 288 5.38 8.24 19.55
N GLN A 289 6.67 8.51 19.78
CA GLN A 289 7.13 9.80 20.29
C GLN A 289 7.01 10.89 19.22
N PHE A 290 7.39 10.56 17.98
CA PHE A 290 7.23 11.45 16.85
C PHE A 290 5.75 11.75 16.57
N ILE A 291 4.89 10.73 16.60
CA ILE A 291 3.42 10.88 16.53
C ILE A 291 2.92 11.86 17.59
N TYR A 292 3.35 11.67 18.84
CA TYR A 292 2.97 12.55 19.95
C TYR A 292 3.43 13.99 19.73
N LEU A 293 4.62 14.21 19.19
CA LEU A 293 5.16 15.54 18.90
C LEU A 293 4.41 16.21 17.73
N ILE A 294 4.04 15.44 16.71
CA ILE A 294 3.25 15.87 15.57
C ILE A 294 1.83 16.26 15.97
N ALA A 295 1.18 15.45 16.81
CA ALA A 295 -0.21 15.65 17.20
C ALA A 295 -0.41 16.82 18.17
N ASN A 296 0.60 17.15 18.99
CA ASN A 296 0.48 18.12 20.08
C ASN A 296 1.10 19.51 19.78
N ASN A 297 1.66 19.71 18.58
CA ASN A 297 2.34 20.94 18.21
C ASN A 297 2.00 21.40 16.79
N GLU A 298 2.07 22.71 16.55
CA GLU A 298 2.06 23.26 15.20
C GLU A 298 3.34 22.84 14.48
N ILE A 299 3.22 21.82 13.62
CA ILE A 299 4.28 21.40 12.72
C ILE A 299 4.43 22.43 11.62
N ILE A 300 5.64 22.96 11.48
CA ILE A 300 5.99 23.78 10.32
C ILE A 300 6.81 22.93 9.37
N LEU A 301 6.16 22.51 8.28
CA LEU A 301 6.84 21.91 7.14
C LEU A 301 7.54 22.98 6.33
N ASN A 302 8.85 23.06 6.51
CA ASN A 302 9.64 24.14 5.95
C ASN A 302 10.06 23.89 4.51
N LYS A 303 10.41 22.64 4.19
CA LYS A 303 11.02 22.27 2.92
C LYS A 303 10.97 20.77 2.72
N PHE A 304 10.99 20.34 1.46
CA PHE A 304 11.20 18.95 1.11
C PHE A 304 12.11 18.81 -0.12
N LYS A 305 12.68 17.62 -0.31
CA LYS A 305 13.52 17.24 -1.45
C LYS A 305 13.05 15.90 -2.02
N LYS A 306 13.08 15.77 -3.34
CA LYS A 306 12.75 14.54 -4.07
C LYS A 306 14.03 13.91 -4.62
N PHE A 307 14.19 12.60 -4.45
CA PHE A 307 15.32 11.82 -4.95
C PHE A 307 14.84 10.64 -5.79
N GLY A 308 15.75 10.09 -6.61
CA GLY A 308 15.44 8.95 -7.48
C GLY A 308 14.25 9.23 -8.42
N ILE A 309 13.36 8.24 -8.56
CA ILE A 309 12.16 8.33 -9.41
C ILE A 309 11.22 9.49 -9.03
N TYR A 310 11.20 9.90 -7.76
CA TYR A 310 10.30 10.97 -7.29
C TYR A 310 10.67 12.34 -7.86
N ARG A 311 11.89 12.53 -8.38
CA ARG A 311 12.28 13.78 -9.08
C ARG A 311 11.41 14.06 -10.30
N LEU A 312 10.89 13.02 -10.93
CA LEU A 312 10.04 13.13 -12.11
C LEU A 312 8.58 13.45 -11.74
N ASP A 313 8.20 13.23 -10.48
CA ASP A 313 6.83 13.43 -10.03
C ASP A 313 6.54 14.91 -9.79
N ARG A 314 5.85 15.55 -10.75
CA ARG A 314 5.48 16.97 -10.67
C ARG A 314 4.28 17.24 -9.77
N ASN A 315 3.47 16.21 -9.45
CA ASN A 315 2.23 16.40 -8.69
C ASN A 315 2.43 16.17 -7.19
N LEU A 316 3.54 15.54 -6.80
CA LEU A 316 3.89 15.37 -5.40
C LEU A 316 4.17 16.73 -4.75
N ASP A 317 3.29 17.17 -3.86
CA ASP A 317 3.41 18.42 -3.11
C ASP A 317 3.59 18.20 -1.61
N ILE A 318 3.91 19.28 -0.89
CA ILE A 318 4.17 19.23 0.54
C ILE A 318 2.93 18.80 1.33
N GLY A 319 1.73 19.14 0.88
CA GLY A 319 0.46 18.78 1.50
C GLY A 319 0.19 17.28 1.39
N GLU A 320 0.36 16.67 0.21
CA GLU A 320 0.21 15.22 0.02
C GLU A 320 1.22 14.45 0.88
N LEU A 321 2.45 14.95 1.00
CA LEU A 321 3.48 14.37 1.86
C LEU A 321 3.15 14.51 3.36
N THR A 322 2.63 15.66 3.78
CA THR A 322 2.14 15.90 5.15
C THR A 322 1.07 14.90 5.51
N LEU A 323 0.08 14.74 4.62
CA LEU A 323 -1.04 13.85 4.79
C LEU A 323 -0.54 12.41 4.90
N LYS A 324 0.40 11.97 4.05
CA LYS A 324 0.98 10.62 4.13
C LYS A 324 1.70 10.34 5.45
N ILE A 325 2.50 11.28 5.94
CA ILE A 325 3.13 11.16 7.26
C ILE A 325 2.04 10.97 8.32
N ILE A 326 1.03 11.85 8.36
CA ILE A 326 -0.06 11.76 9.34
C ILE A 326 -0.81 10.43 9.21
N CYS A 327 -1.08 9.97 7.98
CA CYS A 327 -1.76 8.72 7.64
C CYS A 327 -1.07 7.50 8.23
N GLN A 328 0.19 7.31 7.83
CA GLN A 328 0.97 6.11 8.15
C GLN A 328 1.25 5.99 9.65
N LEU A 329 1.44 7.14 10.30
CA LEU A 329 1.76 7.21 11.71
C LEU A 329 0.58 6.85 12.63
N ASN A 330 -0.67 6.95 12.19
CA ASN A 330 -1.82 6.83 13.07
C ASN A 330 -2.85 5.79 12.60
N ASN A 331 -2.50 4.92 11.65
CA ASN A 331 -3.48 4.06 10.96
C ASN A 331 -4.64 4.88 10.39
N ILE A 332 -4.34 6.07 9.84
CA ILE A 332 -5.33 6.99 9.30
C ILE A 332 -5.47 6.77 7.79
N ILE A 333 -6.71 6.58 7.34
CA ILE A 333 -7.04 6.53 5.91
C ILE A 333 -7.42 7.94 5.45
N ILE A 334 -6.65 8.50 4.50
CA ILE A 334 -7.02 9.75 3.82
C ILE A 334 -7.22 9.50 2.33
N HIS A 335 -8.40 9.88 1.86
CA HIS A 335 -8.74 9.92 0.45
C HIS A 335 -8.96 11.36 0.03
N LYS A 336 -8.27 11.77 -1.03
CA LYS A 336 -8.53 13.02 -1.75
C LYS A 336 -9.27 12.67 -3.03
N VAL A 337 -10.48 13.18 -3.17
CA VAL A 337 -11.27 12.98 -4.39
C VAL A 337 -11.70 14.33 -4.95
N ASN A 338 -11.51 14.51 -6.25
CA ASN A 338 -11.96 15.70 -6.98
C ASN A 338 -13.35 15.42 -7.59
N GLY A 339 -14.18 16.45 -7.74
CA GLY A 339 -15.62 16.37 -8.02
C GLY A 339 -16.11 15.51 -9.20
N ASP A 340 -15.24 15.14 -10.15
CA ASP A 340 -15.61 14.43 -11.38
C ASP A 340 -15.72 12.91 -11.24
N SER A 341 -15.15 12.30 -10.19
CA SER A 341 -15.05 10.84 -10.09
C SER A 341 -16.10 10.24 -9.15
N HIS A 342 -17.38 10.30 -9.56
CA HIS A 342 -18.51 9.72 -8.79
C HIS A 342 -18.27 8.27 -8.33
N ASN A 343 -17.63 7.45 -9.17
CA ASN A 343 -17.26 6.07 -8.83
C ASN A 343 -16.17 6.02 -7.74
N GLU A 344 -15.18 6.91 -7.79
CA GLU A 344 -14.10 6.96 -6.79
C GLU A 344 -14.62 7.43 -5.44
N ILE A 345 -15.51 8.44 -5.43
CA ILE A 345 -16.17 8.91 -4.21
C ILE A 345 -16.98 7.78 -3.57
N ASN A 346 -17.82 7.10 -4.34
CA ASN A 346 -18.62 5.99 -3.82
C ASN A 346 -17.73 4.84 -3.34
N MET A 347 -16.68 4.48 -4.08
CA MET A 347 -15.72 3.46 -3.64
C MET A 347 -15.03 3.83 -2.32
N VAL A 348 -14.69 5.10 -2.13
CA VAL A 348 -14.12 5.59 -0.86
C VAL A 348 -15.16 5.45 0.25
N LEU A 349 -16.37 5.97 0.07
CA LEU A 349 -17.43 5.88 1.08
C LEU A 349 -17.88 4.44 1.38
N ASP A 350 -17.82 3.54 0.39
CA ASP A 350 -18.12 2.11 0.55
C ASP A 350 -17.04 1.41 1.40
N ARG A 351 -15.75 1.60 1.09
CA ARG A 351 -14.65 1.06 1.90
C ARG A 351 -14.70 1.54 3.36
N LEU A 352 -15.16 2.77 3.56
CA LEU A 352 -15.30 3.34 4.89
C LEU A 352 -16.51 2.78 5.62
N ASN A 353 -17.62 2.55 4.91
CA ASN A 353 -18.69 1.73 5.46
C ASN A 353 -18.16 0.38 5.91
N ASP A 354 -17.37 -0.34 5.12
CA ASP A 354 -16.84 -1.66 5.54
C ASP A 354 -16.02 -1.61 6.85
N ASN A 355 -15.37 -0.48 7.12
CA ASN A 355 -14.58 -0.25 8.35
C ASN A 355 -15.44 0.11 9.58
N PHE A 356 -16.66 0.64 9.38
CA PHE A 356 -17.50 1.22 10.44
C PHE A 356 -18.99 0.77 10.34
N ILE A 357 -19.29 -0.28 9.58
CA ILE A 357 -20.65 -0.64 9.12
C ILE A 357 -21.66 -0.84 10.25
N ASP A 358 -21.17 -1.19 11.44
CA ASP A 358 -21.98 -1.53 12.60
C ASP A 358 -22.31 -0.33 13.49
N TYR A 359 -21.79 0.86 13.18
CA TYR A 359 -22.15 2.08 13.90
C TYR A 359 -23.33 2.76 13.22
N SER A 360 -24.53 2.62 13.79
CA SER A 360 -25.77 3.17 13.21
C SER A 360 -25.71 4.68 12.96
N GLY A 361 -24.99 5.42 13.82
CA GLY A 361 -24.77 6.85 13.60
C GLY A 361 -23.79 7.14 12.45
N TRP A 362 -22.75 6.32 12.25
CA TRP A 362 -21.85 6.42 11.09
C TRP A 362 -22.59 6.21 9.77
N VAL A 363 -23.40 5.15 9.68
CA VAL A 363 -24.19 4.86 8.45
C VAL A 363 -25.07 6.05 8.10
N LYS A 364 -25.65 6.70 9.11
CA LYS A 364 -26.43 7.92 8.94
C LYS A 364 -25.56 9.09 8.45
N THR A 365 -24.39 9.32 9.05
CA THR A 365 -23.47 10.39 8.64
C THR A 365 -22.99 10.21 7.20
N VAL A 366 -22.60 8.99 6.81
CA VAL A 366 -22.20 8.68 5.43
C VAL A 366 -23.35 8.90 4.46
N SER A 367 -24.57 8.52 4.83
CA SER A 367 -25.74 8.77 3.99
C SER A 367 -25.98 10.27 3.77
N GLU A 368 -25.76 11.13 4.77
CA GLU A 368 -25.90 12.58 4.63
C GLU A 368 -24.77 13.17 3.77
N ILE A 369 -23.53 12.71 3.96
CA ILE A 369 -22.40 13.08 3.10
C ILE A 369 -22.70 12.75 1.63
N ARG A 370 -23.20 11.55 1.33
CA ARG A 370 -23.59 11.14 -0.04
C ARG A 370 -24.64 12.04 -0.65
N LYS A 371 -25.71 12.36 0.11
CA LYS A 371 -26.76 13.27 -0.37
C LYS A 371 -26.17 14.59 -0.80
N ARG A 372 -25.20 15.10 -0.06
CA ARG A 372 -24.64 16.42 -0.30
C ARG A 372 -23.66 16.48 -1.47
N ILE A 373 -22.82 15.46 -1.59
CA ILE A 373 -21.95 15.29 -2.76
C ILE A 373 -22.80 15.23 -4.03
N ASN A 374 -23.90 14.45 -4.01
CA ASN A 374 -24.82 14.37 -5.14
C ASN A 374 -25.45 15.73 -5.47
N GLN A 375 -25.75 16.56 -4.47
CA GLN A 375 -26.25 17.93 -4.70
C GLN A 375 -25.21 18.80 -5.43
N TYR A 376 -23.92 18.74 -5.03
CA TYR A 376 -22.87 19.52 -5.68
C TYR A 376 -22.60 19.07 -7.11
N GLN A 377 -22.63 17.75 -7.36
CA GLN A 377 -22.50 17.21 -8.72
C GLN A 377 -23.66 17.61 -9.62
N LEU A 378 -24.90 17.54 -9.13
CA LEU A 378 -26.08 18.00 -9.89
C LEU A 378 -26.02 19.50 -10.22
N ALA A 379 -25.35 20.29 -9.38
CA ALA A 379 -25.14 21.71 -9.59
C ALA A 379 -23.88 22.03 -10.44
N ASN A 380 -23.13 21.03 -10.92
CA ASN A 380 -21.85 21.18 -11.62
C ASN A 380 -20.84 22.05 -10.85
N ILE A 381 -20.78 21.88 -9.53
CA ILE A 381 -19.84 22.62 -8.68
C ILE A 381 -18.61 21.75 -8.46
N ASP A 382 -17.42 22.31 -8.68
CA ASP A 382 -16.17 21.66 -8.33
C ASP A 382 -16.00 21.62 -6.81
N PHE A 383 -15.70 20.43 -6.29
CA PHE A 383 -15.40 20.25 -4.88
C PHE A 383 -14.24 19.27 -4.67
N LYS A 384 -13.61 19.37 -3.50
CA LYS A 384 -12.58 18.43 -3.03
C LYS A 384 -13.02 17.81 -1.72
N ILE A 385 -12.96 16.50 -1.64
CA ILE A 385 -13.24 15.78 -0.40
C ILE A 385 -11.93 15.36 0.24
N TYR A 386 -11.78 15.68 1.51
CA TYR A 386 -10.74 15.12 2.38
C TYR A 386 -11.42 14.27 3.43
N PHE A 387 -11.05 13.00 3.45
CA PHE A 387 -11.53 12.06 4.44
C PHE A 387 -10.44 11.76 5.46
N PHE A 388 -10.80 11.54 6.71
CA PHE A 388 -9.92 11.10 7.78
C PHE A 388 -10.66 10.09 8.64
N ALA A 389 -10.05 8.94 8.92
CA ALA A 389 -10.53 8.07 9.99
C ALA A 389 -9.38 7.39 10.70
N ILE A 390 -9.47 7.29 12.02
CA ILE A 390 -8.60 6.50 12.88
C ILE A 390 -9.30 5.16 13.13
N ASN A 391 -8.65 4.05 12.74
CA ASN A 391 -9.10 2.70 13.08
C ASN A 391 -7.88 1.85 13.46
N ASP A 392 -7.64 1.63 14.76
CA ASP A 392 -6.45 0.89 15.26
C ASP A 392 -6.68 -0.64 15.33
N GLY A 393 -7.63 -1.16 14.56
CA GLY A 393 -7.97 -2.58 14.52
C GLY A 393 -9.06 -2.95 15.53
N SER A 394 -8.82 -3.98 16.35
CA SER A 394 -9.84 -4.49 17.28
C SER A 394 -10.16 -3.48 18.39
N PHE A 395 -11.42 -3.44 18.81
CA PHE A 395 -11.93 -2.55 19.86
C PHE A 395 -11.24 -2.78 21.21
N LEU A 396 -10.82 -4.01 21.54
CA LEU A 396 -9.98 -4.24 22.71
C LEU A 396 -8.57 -3.64 22.59
N LYS A 397 -7.95 -3.69 21.41
CA LYS A 397 -6.66 -3.04 21.16
C LYS A 397 -6.80 -1.52 21.30
N MET A 398 -7.93 -0.98 20.85
CA MET A 398 -8.32 0.42 21.00
C MET A 398 -8.50 0.84 22.47
N ILE A 399 -9.22 0.06 23.28
CA ILE A 399 -9.35 0.30 24.74
C ILE A 399 -8.00 0.16 25.46
N TYR A 400 -7.21 -0.86 25.09
CA TYR A 400 -5.89 -1.12 25.69
C TYR A 400 -4.92 0.05 25.42
N ASN A 401 -4.89 0.54 24.18
CA ASN A 401 -4.03 1.61 23.68
C ASN A 401 -4.58 3.02 23.93
N ASN A 402 -5.83 3.18 24.39
CA ASN A 402 -6.51 4.47 24.53
C ASN A 402 -6.66 5.22 23.19
N LYS A 403 -6.99 4.49 22.13
CA LYS A 403 -7.17 5.02 20.77
C LYS A 403 -8.58 4.69 20.31
N PHE A 404 -9.50 5.66 20.32
CA PHE A 404 -10.89 5.44 19.92
C PHE A 404 -11.12 5.81 18.45
N PRO A 405 -12.10 5.17 17.78
CA PRO A 405 -12.36 5.49 16.39
C PRO A 405 -12.96 6.88 16.30
N MET A 406 -12.36 7.66 15.42
CA MET A 406 -12.80 9.01 15.08
C MET A 406 -12.68 9.17 13.59
N PHE A 407 -13.59 9.94 13.00
CA PHE A 407 -13.42 10.40 11.64
C PHE A 407 -13.73 11.89 11.54
N TRP A 408 -13.21 12.51 10.50
CA TRP A 408 -13.75 13.74 9.97
C TRP A 408 -13.78 13.69 8.44
N VAL A 409 -14.70 14.46 7.85
CA VAL A 409 -14.83 14.61 6.41
C VAL A 409 -15.00 16.09 6.08
N ASP A 410 -14.09 16.61 5.28
CA ASP A 410 -14.16 17.98 4.76
C ASP A 410 -14.51 17.96 3.29
N ILE A 411 -15.55 18.69 2.91
CA ILE A 411 -15.91 18.92 1.52
C ILE A 411 -15.66 20.40 1.22
N PHE A 412 -14.58 20.69 0.51
CA PHE A 412 -14.20 22.03 0.09
C PHE A 412 -14.93 22.40 -1.19
N ILE A 413 -15.73 23.47 -1.15
CA ILE A 413 -16.55 23.95 -2.26
C ILE A 413 -16.31 25.44 -2.41
N GLU A 414 -15.60 25.86 -3.45
CA GLU A 414 -15.28 27.27 -3.75
C GLU A 414 -14.77 28.08 -2.53
N ASN A 415 -15.68 28.76 -1.81
CA ASN A 415 -15.42 29.62 -0.64
C ASN A 415 -15.96 29.04 0.68
N TYR A 416 -16.41 27.79 0.70
CA TYR A 416 -16.99 27.12 1.86
C TYR A 416 -16.36 25.75 2.12
N VAL A 417 -16.46 25.29 3.36
CA VAL A 417 -16.13 23.93 3.77
C VAL A 417 -17.31 23.33 4.53
N ASP A 418 -17.78 22.17 4.07
CA ASP A 418 -18.67 21.34 4.86
C ASP A 418 -17.84 20.35 5.67
N HIS A 419 -17.88 20.49 6.98
CA HIS A 419 -17.15 19.65 7.91
C HIS A 419 -18.10 18.70 8.63
N TYR A 420 -17.78 17.42 8.60
CA TYR A 420 -18.45 16.39 9.39
C TYR A 420 -17.42 15.77 10.32
N ASP A 421 -17.72 15.67 11.60
CA ASP A 421 -16.90 14.91 12.55
C ASP A 421 -17.73 13.81 13.19
N GLY A 422 -17.07 12.75 13.63
CA GLY A 422 -17.72 11.67 14.34
C GLY A 422 -16.77 10.95 15.27
N PHE A 423 -17.23 10.66 16.48
CA PHE A 423 -16.45 10.05 17.53
C PHE A 423 -17.30 9.12 18.39
N ILE A 424 -16.65 8.10 18.94
CA ILE A 424 -17.27 7.25 19.96
C ILE A 424 -17.05 7.88 21.33
N ASN A 425 -18.15 8.19 22.02
CA ASN A 425 -18.18 8.62 23.40
C ASN A 425 -18.60 7.45 24.31
N HIS A 426 -18.32 7.53 25.61
CA HIS A 426 -18.83 6.61 26.61
C HIS A 426 -19.48 7.39 27.73
N ASP A 427 -20.62 6.89 28.19
CA ASP A 427 -21.28 7.45 29.35
C ASP A 427 -20.45 7.18 30.62
N THR A 428 -19.82 8.21 31.16
CA THR A 428 -18.93 8.11 32.33
C THR A 428 -19.66 7.71 33.62
N ASN A 429 -20.98 7.76 33.63
CA ASN A 429 -21.82 7.30 34.74
C ASN A 429 -22.29 5.85 34.56
N PHE A 430 -21.92 5.20 33.46
CA PHE A 430 -22.31 3.82 33.17
C PHE A 430 -21.49 2.84 34.02
N ASP A 431 -22.16 2.09 34.90
CA ASP A 431 -21.52 1.07 35.73
C ASP A 431 -21.57 -0.29 35.02
N ILE A 432 -20.39 -0.79 34.65
CA ILE A 432 -20.27 -2.03 33.90
C ILE A 432 -20.27 -3.21 34.88
N ASN A 433 -21.25 -4.11 34.74
CA ASN A 433 -21.22 -5.40 35.43
C ASN A 433 -20.26 -6.36 34.69
N TYR A 434 -19.00 -6.35 35.13
CA TYR A 434 -17.92 -7.12 34.49
C TYR A 434 -18.13 -8.63 34.56
N ASP A 435 -18.72 -9.16 35.64
CA ASP A 435 -18.97 -10.60 35.78
C ASP A 435 -20.05 -11.07 34.80
N GLU A 436 -21.08 -10.25 34.59
CA GLU A 436 -22.12 -10.51 33.60
C GLU A 436 -21.61 -10.33 32.17
N PHE A 437 -20.76 -9.33 31.93
CA PHE A 437 -20.09 -9.15 30.63
C PHE A 437 -19.25 -10.38 30.25
N ILE A 438 -18.44 -10.88 31.19
CA ILE A 438 -17.64 -12.10 30.99
C ILE A 438 -18.55 -13.30 30.72
N LYS A 439 -19.60 -13.50 31.52
CA LYS A 439 -20.55 -14.61 31.33
C LYS A 439 -21.28 -14.56 30.00
N ARG A 440 -21.62 -13.35 29.54
CA ARG A 440 -22.46 -13.13 28.36
C ARG A 440 -21.69 -13.14 27.04
N TYR A 441 -20.44 -12.67 27.05
CA TYR A 441 -19.67 -12.45 25.82
C TYR A 441 -18.30 -13.16 25.80
N LEU A 442 -17.79 -13.65 26.94
CA LEU A 442 -16.44 -14.25 27.04
C LEU A 442 -16.42 -15.72 27.52
N PHE A 443 -17.57 -16.31 27.88
CA PHE A 443 -17.66 -17.73 28.26
C PHE A 443 -17.79 -18.64 27.01
N SER A 444 -16.70 -18.80 26.27
CA SER A 444 -16.46 -19.98 25.42
C SER A 444 -15.04 -20.49 25.70
N PRO A 445 -14.85 -21.78 26.01
CA PRO A 445 -13.53 -22.33 26.29
C PRO A 445 -12.80 -22.57 24.96
N THR A 446 -11.68 -21.86 24.78
CA THR A 446 -10.62 -22.04 23.76
C THR A 446 -10.95 -21.65 22.31
N ASP A 447 -10.01 -20.91 21.71
CA ASP A 447 -9.88 -20.42 20.33
C ASP A 447 -10.98 -19.51 19.74
N GLU A 448 -12.23 -19.61 20.20
CA GLU A 448 -13.30 -18.72 19.74
C GLU A 448 -13.21 -17.31 20.31
N ILE A 449 -12.50 -17.08 21.43
CA ILE A 449 -12.41 -15.74 22.02
C ILE A 449 -11.64 -14.80 21.09
N PHE A 450 -10.50 -15.17 20.52
CA PHE A 450 -9.84 -14.32 19.51
C PHE A 450 -10.68 -14.16 18.24
N SER A 451 -11.51 -15.15 17.88
CA SER A 451 -12.46 -15.05 16.75
C SER A 451 -13.63 -14.11 17.05
N ILE A 452 -14.20 -14.14 18.25
CA ILE A 452 -15.30 -13.26 18.69
C ILE A 452 -14.77 -11.84 18.92
N LEU A 453 -13.54 -11.72 19.46
CA LEU A 453 -12.85 -10.45 19.69
C LEU A 453 -12.24 -9.85 18.41
N SER A 454 -12.04 -10.64 17.35
CA SER A 454 -11.74 -10.13 15.99
C SER A 454 -13.00 -9.88 15.17
N GLN A 455 -14.15 -10.42 15.59
CA GLN A 455 -15.49 -10.12 15.10
C GLN A 455 -16.19 -9.03 15.97
N GLU A 456 -15.43 -8.06 16.51
CA GLU A 456 -15.87 -6.94 17.38
C GLU A 456 -16.68 -5.85 16.66
N LYS A 457 -17.66 -6.31 15.89
CA LYS A 457 -18.57 -5.52 15.07
C LYS A 457 -20.00 -5.58 15.60
N ASN A 458 -20.21 -6.03 16.85
CA ASN A 458 -21.55 -6.19 17.42
C ASN A 458 -22.01 -4.92 18.17
N PRO A 459 -23.01 -4.16 17.66
CA PRO A 459 -23.48 -2.92 18.28
C PRO A 459 -24.02 -3.11 19.70
N GLU A 460 -24.49 -4.31 20.03
CA GLU A 460 -25.00 -4.65 21.37
C GLU A 460 -23.89 -4.66 22.42
N ILE A 461 -22.66 -5.05 22.06
CA ILE A 461 -21.50 -5.03 22.97
C ILE A 461 -21.14 -3.57 23.30
N PHE A 462 -21.15 -2.68 22.32
CA PHE A 462 -20.88 -1.25 22.53
C PHE A 462 -21.90 -0.59 23.45
N LYS A 463 -23.18 -0.84 23.19
CA LYS A 463 -24.27 -0.34 24.04
C LYS A 463 -24.20 -0.91 25.46
N TYR A 464 -23.86 -2.20 25.59
CA TYR A 464 -23.68 -2.86 26.89
C TYR A 464 -22.50 -2.30 27.68
N LEU A 465 -21.47 -1.81 26.98
CA LEU A 465 -20.32 -1.15 27.57
C LEU A 465 -20.49 0.38 27.70
N GLY A 466 -21.69 0.92 27.45
CA GLY A 466 -21.97 2.35 27.62
C GLY A 466 -21.38 3.25 26.52
N PHE A 467 -20.92 2.69 25.40
CA PHE A 467 -20.42 3.47 24.25
C PHE A 467 -21.54 3.92 23.32
N ASN A 468 -21.45 5.16 22.86
CA ASN A 468 -22.36 5.78 21.91
C ASN A 468 -21.57 6.50 20.82
N PHE A 469 -22.01 6.36 19.57
CA PHE A 469 -21.45 7.11 18.47
C PHE A 469 -22.16 8.46 18.32
N THR A 470 -21.38 9.55 18.25
CA THR A 470 -21.87 10.91 18.03
C THR A 470 -21.23 11.46 16.75
N SER A 471 -22.00 12.20 15.95
CA SER A 471 -21.47 12.97 14.82
C SER A 471 -22.05 14.37 14.79
N GLU A 472 -21.25 15.35 14.40
CA GLU A 472 -21.72 16.70 14.13
C GLU A 472 -21.45 17.11 12.68
N TYR A 473 -22.13 18.18 12.29
CA TYR A 473 -21.98 18.78 10.97
C TYR A 473 -21.91 20.30 11.13
N CYS A 474 -20.89 20.91 10.52
CA CYS A 474 -20.67 22.35 10.52
C CYS A 474 -20.37 22.85 9.10
N LYS A 475 -20.81 24.07 8.79
CA LYS A 475 -20.46 24.77 7.55
C LYS A 475 -19.62 25.99 7.86
N TYR A 476 -18.48 26.12 7.20
CA TYR A 476 -17.56 27.24 7.40
C TYR A 476 -17.36 28.02 6.09
N GLU A 477 -17.13 29.33 6.18
CA GLU A 477 -16.49 30.08 5.11
C GLU A 477 -14.98 29.82 5.13
N LEU A 478 -14.34 29.69 3.98
CA LEU A 478 -12.93 29.29 3.85
C LEU A 478 -11.96 30.22 4.59
N LYS A 479 -12.28 31.51 4.66
CA LYS A 479 -11.53 32.52 5.42
C LYS A 479 -11.58 32.28 6.94
N ASP A 480 -12.67 31.68 7.44
CA ASP A 480 -12.87 31.33 8.84
C ASP A 480 -12.43 29.87 9.11
N TYR A 481 -12.20 29.10 8.03
CA TYR A 481 -11.74 27.72 8.08
C TYR A 481 -10.28 27.58 8.53
N SER A 482 -9.41 28.52 8.13
CA SER A 482 -8.01 28.52 8.58
C SER A 482 -7.84 28.76 10.08
N GLU A 483 -8.79 29.46 10.72
CA GLU A 483 -8.81 29.65 12.17
C GLU A 483 -9.39 28.43 12.92
N THR A 484 -10.14 27.57 12.23
CA THR A 484 -10.76 26.36 12.80
C THR A 484 -9.88 25.10 12.70
N LEU A 485 -8.81 25.10 11.90
CA LEU A 485 -7.72 24.11 12.08
C LEU A 485 -7.01 24.26 13.43
N ASN A 486 -7.10 25.45 14.04
CA ASN A 486 -6.68 25.75 15.41
C ASN A 486 -7.83 25.58 16.44
N ASN A 487 -8.94 24.93 16.07
CA ASN A 487 -10.14 24.87 16.89
C ASN A 487 -9.93 24.02 18.17
N PRO A 488 -10.37 24.52 19.34
CA PRO A 488 -10.37 23.79 20.61
C PRO A 488 -11.06 22.41 20.59
N ARG A 489 -11.77 21.98 19.54
CA ARG A 489 -12.38 20.64 19.46
C ARG A 489 -11.38 19.49 19.37
N LEU A 490 -10.30 19.62 18.59
CA LEU A 490 -9.24 18.61 18.55
C LEU A 490 -8.51 18.56 19.91
N MET A 491 -8.31 19.71 20.53
CA MET A 491 -7.70 19.84 21.86
C MET A 491 -8.61 19.35 22.98
N ASN A 492 -9.93 19.56 22.89
CA ASN A 492 -10.95 19.03 23.80
C ASN A 492 -11.09 17.51 23.64
N TYR A 493 -10.87 16.97 22.44
CA TYR A 493 -10.80 15.52 22.19
C TYR A 493 -9.52 14.92 22.79
N ILE A 494 -8.37 15.59 22.64
CA ILE A 494 -7.13 15.22 23.31
C ILE A 494 -7.30 15.30 24.85
N GLU A 495 -7.95 16.33 25.38
CA GLU A 495 -8.34 16.44 26.79
C GLU A 495 -9.35 15.36 27.23
N PHE A 496 -10.29 14.98 26.35
CA PHE A 496 -11.26 13.92 26.59
C PHE A 496 -10.60 12.53 26.65
N LEU A 497 -9.63 12.27 25.77
CA LEU A 497 -8.74 11.10 25.84
C LEU A 497 -7.89 11.10 27.13
N GLN A 498 -7.66 12.27 27.74
CA GLN A 498 -6.89 12.46 28.97
C GLN A 498 -7.75 12.39 30.26
N ASN A 499 -9.06 12.65 30.20
CA ASN A 499 -9.90 12.78 31.39
C ASN A 499 -10.61 11.47 31.82
N ASN A 500 -10.03 10.82 32.85
CA ASN A 500 -10.56 9.96 33.94
C ASN A 500 -11.70 8.93 33.76
N GLY A 501 -12.56 8.96 32.74
CA GLY A 501 -13.77 8.12 32.65
C GLY A 501 -13.52 6.60 32.57
N TYR A 502 -12.35 6.18 32.07
CA TYR A 502 -12.12 4.80 31.60
C TYR A 502 -11.11 4.00 32.42
N LYS A 503 -10.61 4.57 33.53
CA LYS A 503 -9.56 3.93 34.34
C LYS A 503 -9.97 2.55 34.87
N LYS A 504 -11.27 2.31 35.13
CA LYS A 504 -11.80 1.02 35.60
C LYS A 504 -11.82 -0.03 34.48
N LEU A 505 -12.41 0.29 33.32
CA LEU A 505 -12.47 -0.61 32.16
C LEU A 505 -11.06 -0.95 31.64
N ARG A 506 -10.16 0.02 31.57
CA ARG A 506 -8.76 -0.21 31.18
C ARG A 506 -8.01 -1.10 32.17
N LYS A 507 -8.19 -0.89 33.48
CA LYS A 507 -7.61 -1.76 34.51
C LYS A 507 -8.16 -3.18 34.38
N PHE A 508 -9.44 -3.34 34.10
CA PHE A 508 -10.07 -4.63 33.85
C PHE A 508 -9.50 -5.32 32.61
N VAL A 509 -9.45 -4.66 31.45
CA VAL A 509 -8.89 -5.22 30.21
C VAL A 509 -7.41 -5.56 30.37
N LYS A 510 -6.61 -4.67 30.98
CA LYS A 510 -5.20 -4.96 31.27
C LYS A 510 -5.01 -6.13 32.23
N LYS A 511 -5.82 -6.20 33.29
CA LYS A 511 -5.80 -7.31 34.25
C LYS A 511 -6.16 -8.62 33.56
N TYR A 512 -7.25 -8.63 32.79
CA TYR A 512 -7.75 -9.80 32.08
C TYR A 512 -6.79 -10.32 31.00
N ILE A 513 -6.19 -9.43 30.20
CA ILE A 513 -5.16 -9.80 29.21
C ILE A 513 -3.91 -10.33 29.92
N ASN A 514 -3.41 -9.62 30.92
CA ASN A 514 -2.20 -10.03 31.64
C ASN A 514 -2.39 -11.33 32.43
N GLU A 515 -3.56 -11.59 33.01
CA GLU A 515 -3.83 -12.83 33.76
C GLU A 515 -3.91 -14.07 32.86
N ARG A 516 -4.16 -13.94 31.56
CA ARG A 516 -4.29 -15.07 30.63
C ARG A 516 -3.16 -15.23 29.61
N VAL A 517 -2.32 -14.21 29.39
CA VAL A 517 -1.08 -14.34 28.61
C VAL A 517 -0.02 -15.19 29.35
N PHE A 518 -0.16 -15.39 30.66
CA PHE A 518 0.72 -16.24 31.47
C PHE A 518 0.18 -17.66 31.74
N GLU A 519 -0.95 -18.06 31.12
CA GLU A 519 -1.50 -19.43 31.22
C GLU A 519 -1.44 -20.23 29.90
N VAL A 520 -0.68 -19.76 28.90
CA VAL A 520 -0.42 -20.50 27.64
C VAL A 520 1.02 -20.98 27.55
#